data_AF-A0A9W8CQ72-F1
#
_entry.id   AF-A0A9W8CQ72-F1
#
_cell.length_a   1.000
_cell.length_b   1.000
_cell.length_c   1.000
_cell.angle_alpha   90.00
_cell.angle_beta   90.00
_cell.angle_gamma   90.00
#
_symmetry.space_group_name_H-M   'P 1'
#
loop_
_entity.id
_entity.type
_entity.pdbx_description
1 polymer ?
#
loop_
_entity_poly.entity_id
_entity_poly.type
_entity_poly.pdbx_seq_one_letter_code
_entity_poly.pdbx_strand_id
1 'polypeptide(L)'
;MEDTPNKPDETPRDYKIMALLLQSHGIEDCDPGVINQLLEFSHRYTVDVLQDALVYAEHAKKSDIDLEDVRLAIQGRVNYSFTSPPEKEFLLELAEERNKHPLPLIPEKYGVRLPPEKYTLTGVNFHIVPEQRTQSSGASGSKPATGNAGTNAP
;
A
#
# COMPACT_ATOMS: atom_id res chain seq x y z
N MET A 1 -23.13 51.01 -11.94
CA MET A 1 -22.05 50.19 -11.35
C MET A 1 -22.71 48.88 -10.96
N GLU A 2 -22.22 47.81 -11.57
CA GLU A 2 -22.90 46.54 -11.81
C GLU A 2 -23.34 45.82 -10.53
N ASP A 3 -24.61 45.40 -10.52
CA ASP A 3 -25.10 44.28 -9.71
C ASP A 3 -24.29 43.04 -10.09
N THR A 4 -23.44 42.58 -9.17
CA THR A 4 -22.78 41.28 -9.32
C THR A 4 -23.82 40.20 -9.04
N PRO A 5 -24.07 39.25 -9.96
CA PRO A 5 -25.03 38.19 -9.69
C PRO A 5 -24.41 37.28 -8.64
N ASN A 6 -24.99 37.29 -7.45
CA ASN A 6 -24.76 36.31 -6.40
C ASN A 6 -25.08 34.92 -6.99
N LYS A 7 -24.05 34.24 -7.50
CA LYS A 7 -24.14 32.81 -7.82
C LYS A 7 -24.34 32.12 -6.48
N PRO A 8 -25.46 31.43 -6.24
CA PRO A 8 -25.58 30.63 -5.03
C PRO A 8 -24.42 29.63 -5.06
N ASP A 9 -23.69 29.50 -3.96
CA ASP A 9 -22.69 28.45 -3.77
C ASP A 9 -23.29 27.08 -4.11
N GLU A 10 -23.13 26.67 -5.37
CA GLU A 10 -23.70 25.47 -6.00
C GLU A 10 -22.92 24.22 -5.58
N THR A 11 -22.46 24.19 -4.33
CA THR A 11 -21.89 22.99 -3.75
C THR A 11 -23.02 22.06 -3.32
N PRO A 12 -23.02 20.78 -3.74
CA PRO A 12 -24.03 19.81 -3.33
C PRO A 12 -24.14 19.68 -1.80
N ARG A 13 -25.33 19.30 -1.32
CA ARG A 13 -25.57 19.13 0.12
C ARG A 13 -24.57 18.19 0.77
N ASP A 14 -24.33 17.03 0.17
CA ASP A 14 -23.46 15.99 0.75
C ASP A 14 -22.00 16.44 0.83
N TYR A 15 -21.57 17.28 -0.11
CA TYR A 15 -20.26 17.94 -0.05
C TYR A 15 -20.15 18.84 1.19
N LYS A 16 -21.18 19.66 1.45
CA LYS A 16 -21.22 20.54 2.64
C LYS A 16 -21.23 19.72 3.93
N ILE A 17 -21.96 18.60 3.97
CA ILE A 17 -21.99 17.70 5.13
C ILE A 17 -20.61 17.08 5.38
N MET A 18 -19.94 16.58 4.34
CA MET A 18 -18.59 16.03 4.47
C MET A 18 -17.57 17.08 4.90
N ALA A 19 -17.66 18.31 4.38
CA ALA A 19 -16.81 19.43 4.81
C ALA A 19 -17.02 19.77 6.30
N LEU A 20 -18.29 19.83 6.75
CA LEU A 20 -18.61 20.05 8.17
C LEU A 20 -18.13 18.90 9.06
N LEU A 21 -18.14 17.67 8.57
CA LEU A 21 -17.62 16.51 9.28
C LEU A 21 -16.10 16.61 9.47
N LEU A 22 -15.36 17.04 8.45
CA LEU A 22 -13.91 17.25 8.56
C LEU A 22 -13.61 18.39 9.56
N GLN A 23 -14.37 19.48 9.49
CA GLN A 23 -14.22 20.61 10.41
C GLN A 23 -14.50 20.20 11.87
N SER A 24 -15.48 19.34 12.13
CA SER A 24 -15.77 18.85 13.50
C SER A 24 -14.67 17.96 14.07
N HIS A 25 -13.82 17.37 13.21
CA HIS A 25 -12.63 16.61 13.60
C HIS A 25 -11.37 17.49 13.70
N GLY A 26 -11.51 18.82 13.60
CA GLY A 26 -10.39 19.77 13.72
C GLY A 26 -9.54 19.87 12.46
N ILE A 27 -10.06 19.43 11.30
CA ILE A 27 -9.35 19.53 10.03
C ILE A 27 -9.82 20.81 9.33
N GLU A 28 -8.99 21.85 9.42
CA GLU A 28 -9.32 23.19 8.88
C GLU A 28 -8.86 23.38 7.43
N ASP A 29 -7.74 22.75 7.05
CA ASP A 29 -7.18 22.80 5.70
C ASP A 29 -7.15 21.41 5.06
N CYS A 30 -7.83 21.25 3.93
CA CYS A 30 -7.85 20.01 3.13
C CYS A 30 -7.81 20.32 1.65
N ASP A 31 -7.19 19.43 0.86
CA ASP A 31 -7.31 19.47 -0.58
C ASP A 31 -8.78 19.21 -1.00
N PRO A 32 -9.36 20.02 -1.90
CA PRO A 32 -10.75 19.85 -2.35
C PRO A 32 -11.06 18.44 -2.90
N GLY A 33 -10.05 17.73 -3.43
CA GLY A 33 -10.16 16.37 -3.93
C GLY A 33 -10.45 15.33 -2.84
N VAL A 34 -10.07 15.58 -1.58
CA VAL A 34 -10.32 14.67 -0.46
C VAL A 34 -11.82 14.50 -0.23
N ILE A 35 -12.59 15.59 -0.28
CA ILE A 35 -14.04 15.54 -0.07
C ILE A 35 -14.71 14.71 -1.17
N ASN A 36 -14.27 14.87 -2.43
CA ASN A 36 -14.78 14.08 -3.55
C ASN A 36 -14.44 12.59 -3.36
N GLN A 37 -13.23 12.28 -2.92
CA GLN A 37 -12.81 10.91 -2.66
C GLN A 37 -13.59 10.27 -1.50
N LEU A 38 -13.89 11.03 -0.44
CA LEU A 38 -14.73 10.56 0.66
C LEU A 38 -16.18 10.32 0.23
N LEU A 39 -16.72 11.16 -0.65
CA LEU A 39 -18.04 10.94 -1.24
C LEU A 39 -18.08 9.69 -2.10
N GLU A 40 -17.09 9.50 -2.98
CA GLU A 40 -16.97 8.29 -3.81
C GLU A 40 -16.85 7.04 -2.93
N PHE A 41 -16.00 7.10 -1.90
CA PHE A 41 -15.85 6.02 -0.93
C PHE A 41 -17.17 5.69 -0.23
N SER A 42 -17.89 6.71 0.27
CA SER A 42 -19.15 6.52 0.99
C SER A 42 -20.22 5.89 0.09
N HIS A 43 -20.29 6.35 -1.16
CA HIS A 43 -21.19 5.78 -2.16
C HIS A 43 -20.85 4.32 -2.46
N ARG A 44 -19.58 4.02 -2.80
CA ARG A 44 -19.14 2.66 -3.11
C ARG A 44 -19.35 1.72 -1.93
N TYR A 45 -18.97 2.14 -0.71
CA TYR A 45 -19.18 1.35 0.49
C TYR A 45 -20.65 1.00 0.70
N THR A 46 -21.54 1.99 0.57
CA THR A 46 -22.99 1.77 0.72
C THR A 46 -23.53 0.81 -0.35
N VAL A 47 -23.10 0.97 -1.61
CA VAL A 47 -23.51 0.07 -2.69
C VAL A 47 -23.08 -1.36 -2.42
N ASP A 48 -21.82 -1.63 -2.06
CA ASP A 48 -21.43 -3.03 -1.82
C ASP A 48 -22.10 -3.61 -0.55
N VAL A 49 -22.33 -2.80 0.51
CA VAL A 49 -23.08 -3.27 1.69
C VAL A 49 -24.53 -3.65 1.31
N LEU A 50 -25.20 -2.83 0.50
CA LEU A 50 -26.57 -3.14 0.04
C LEU A 50 -26.59 -4.33 -0.91
N GLN A 51 -25.57 -4.51 -1.73
CA GLN A 51 -25.42 -5.67 -2.60
C GLN A 51 -25.30 -6.97 -1.79
N ASP A 52 -24.48 -6.98 -0.75
CA ASP A 52 -24.33 -8.13 0.15
C ASP A 52 -25.64 -8.40 0.93
N ALA A 53 -26.30 -7.34 1.40
CA ALA A 53 -27.59 -7.45 2.09
C ALA A 53 -28.70 -8.02 1.19
N LEU A 54 -28.72 -7.67 -0.10
CA LEU A 54 -29.63 -8.27 -1.09
C LEU A 54 -29.42 -9.78 -1.22
N VAL A 55 -28.16 -10.24 -1.28
CA VAL A 55 -27.83 -11.67 -1.32
C VAL A 55 -28.33 -12.39 -0.07
N TYR A 56 -28.23 -11.74 1.10
CA TYR A 56 -28.71 -12.31 2.36
C TYR A 56 -30.25 -12.38 2.43
N ALA A 57 -30.95 -11.35 1.97
CA ALA A 57 -32.41 -11.34 1.86
C ALA A 57 -32.91 -12.44 0.90
N GLU A 58 -32.24 -12.61 -0.26
CA GLU A 58 -32.54 -13.68 -1.23
C GLU A 58 -32.32 -15.07 -0.60
N HIS A 59 -31.22 -15.26 0.12
CA HIS A 59 -30.94 -16.51 0.85
C HIS A 59 -32.01 -16.81 1.91
N ALA A 60 -32.54 -15.78 2.57
CA ALA A 60 -33.65 -15.89 3.51
C ALA A 60 -35.04 -15.97 2.85
N LYS A 61 -35.11 -15.94 1.50
CA LYS A 61 -36.35 -15.91 0.70
C LYS A 61 -37.29 -14.74 1.03
N LYS A 62 -36.70 -13.61 1.42
CA LYS A 62 -37.42 -12.35 1.65
C LYS A 62 -37.45 -11.51 0.37
N SER A 63 -38.51 -10.74 0.18
CA SER A 63 -38.63 -9.79 -0.94
C SER A 63 -37.93 -8.46 -0.66
N ASP A 64 -37.84 -8.07 0.60
CA ASP A 64 -37.36 -6.78 1.06
C ASP A 64 -36.16 -6.96 1.98
N ILE A 65 -35.27 -5.96 2.00
CA ILE A 65 -34.06 -5.95 2.84
C ILE A 65 -34.43 -5.50 4.25
N ASP A 66 -34.11 -6.31 5.25
CA ASP A 66 -34.28 -5.96 6.66
C ASP A 66 -33.02 -5.35 7.27
N LEU A 67 -33.17 -4.71 8.44
CA LEU A 67 -32.05 -4.19 9.23
C LEU A 67 -31.03 -5.28 9.62
N GLU A 68 -31.49 -6.52 9.84
CA GLU A 68 -30.60 -7.63 10.19
C GLU A 68 -29.73 -8.06 9.00
N ASP A 69 -30.24 -7.95 7.77
CA ASP A 69 -29.48 -8.27 6.56
C ASP A 69 -28.35 -7.25 6.34
N VAL A 70 -28.64 -5.95 6.56
CA VAL A 70 -27.63 -4.88 6.52
C VAL A 70 -26.60 -5.03 7.64
N ARG A 71 -27.05 -5.35 8.87
CA ARG A 71 -26.13 -5.59 10.00
C ARG A 71 -25.19 -6.74 9.70
N LEU A 72 -25.70 -7.84 9.14
CA LEU A 72 -24.88 -8.99 8.78
C LEU A 72 -23.88 -8.64 7.67
N ALA A 73 -24.29 -7.85 6.66
CA ALA A 73 -23.43 -7.38 5.58
C ALA A 73 -22.26 -6.54 6.10
N ILE A 74 -22.54 -5.62 7.02
CA ILE A 74 -21.49 -4.81 7.66
C ILE A 74 -20.53 -5.70 8.46
N GLN A 75 -21.05 -6.64 9.27
CA GLN A 75 -20.21 -7.54 10.07
C GLN A 75 -19.29 -8.41 9.20
N GLY A 76 -19.79 -8.91 8.07
CA GLY A 76 -18.98 -9.65 7.11
C GLY A 76 -17.79 -8.82 6.61
N ARG A 77 -18.03 -7.55 6.24
CA ARG A 77 -17.01 -6.65 5.69
C ARG A 77 -15.99 -6.16 6.71
N VAL A 78 -16.43 -5.84 7.93
CA VAL A 78 -15.57 -5.24 8.97
C VAL A 78 -14.36 -6.13 9.27
N ASN A 79 -14.52 -7.45 9.18
CA ASN A 79 -13.45 -8.40 9.47
C ASN A 79 -12.24 -8.33 8.52
N TYR A 80 -12.38 -7.77 7.32
CA TYR A 80 -11.28 -7.71 6.33
C TYR A 80 -11.04 -6.33 5.72
N SER A 81 -12.02 -5.44 5.73
CA SER A 81 -11.90 -4.11 5.12
C SER A 81 -11.39 -3.04 6.10
N PHE A 82 -11.56 -3.26 7.40
CA PHE A 82 -11.16 -2.33 8.45
C PHE A 82 -10.24 -3.03 9.42
N THR A 83 -9.11 -2.39 9.72
CA THR A 83 -8.19 -2.91 10.72
C THR A 83 -8.63 -2.39 12.08
N SER A 84 -9.14 -3.25 12.94
CA SER A 84 -9.17 -2.94 14.37
C SER A 84 -7.76 -3.06 14.94
N PRO A 85 -7.37 -2.21 15.90
CA PRO A 85 -6.15 -2.44 16.64
C PRO A 85 -6.25 -3.82 17.31
N PRO A 86 -5.20 -4.65 17.24
CA PRO A 86 -5.21 -5.96 17.88
C PRO A 86 -5.40 -5.82 19.39
N GLU A 87 -6.03 -6.81 19.99
CA GLU A 87 -6.30 -6.83 21.43
C GLU A 87 -5.01 -6.69 22.25
N LYS A 88 -5.09 -5.91 23.33
CA LYS A 88 -3.93 -5.64 24.20
C LYS A 88 -3.34 -6.92 24.77
N GLU A 89 -4.19 -7.88 25.15
CA GLU A 89 -3.76 -9.16 25.72
C GLU A 89 -2.93 -9.98 24.73
N PHE A 90 -3.34 -10.00 23.45
CA PHE A 90 -2.58 -10.65 22.38
C PHE A 90 -1.19 -10.01 22.22
N LEU A 91 -1.11 -8.68 22.24
CA LEU A 91 0.18 -7.98 22.18
C LEU A 91 1.05 -8.23 23.42
N LEU A 92 0.46 -8.36 24.60
CA LEU A 92 1.19 -8.67 25.83
C LEU A 92 1.75 -10.09 25.81
N GLU A 93 0.98 -11.08 25.37
CA GLU A 93 1.45 -12.46 25.22
C GLU A 93 2.62 -12.54 24.23
N LEU A 94 2.48 -11.89 23.07
CA LEU A 94 3.54 -11.81 22.07
C LEU A 94 4.80 -11.11 22.63
N ALA A 95 4.61 -10.03 23.39
CA ALA A 95 5.71 -9.31 24.03
C ALA A 95 6.42 -10.21 25.06
N GLU A 96 5.69 -10.95 25.90
CA GLU A 96 6.28 -11.89 26.84
C GLU A 96 7.06 -13.01 26.13
N GLU A 97 6.53 -13.56 25.04
CA GLU A 97 7.24 -14.58 24.25
C GLU A 97 8.55 -14.03 23.67
N ARG A 98 8.53 -12.82 23.09
CA ARG A 98 9.72 -12.20 22.48
C ARG A 98 10.72 -11.73 23.51
N ASN A 99 10.27 -11.17 24.62
CA ASN A 99 11.11 -10.62 25.67
C ASN A 99 11.77 -11.71 26.55
N LYS A 100 11.37 -12.99 26.42
CA LYS A 100 12.10 -14.13 27.03
C LYS A 100 13.51 -14.28 26.48
N HIS A 101 13.77 -13.82 25.26
CA HIS A 101 15.10 -13.89 24.67
C HIS A 101 15.99 -12.77 25.22
N PRO A 102 17.09 -13.10 25.92
CA PRO A 102 17.98 -12.07 26.44
C PRO A 102 18.65 -11.29 25.31
N LEU A 103 18.98 -10.04 25.59
CA LEU A 103 19.70 -9.20 24.64
C LEU A 103 21.08 -9.82 24.32
N PRO A 104 21.54 -9.73 23.06
CA PRO A 104 22.87 -10.19 22.70
C PRO A 104 23.95 -9.34 23.39
N LEU A 105 25.09 -9.95 23.67
CA LEU A 105 26.25 -9.25 24.25
C LEU A 105 26.69 -8.10 23.33
N ILE A 106 26.87 -6.91 23.92
CA ILE A 106 27.31 -5.72 23.21
C ILE A 106 28.85 -5.69 23.21
N PRO A 107 29.53 -5.82 22.05
CA PRO A 107 31.00 -5.71 21.99
C PRO A 107 31.45 -4.25 22.14
N GLU A 108 32.63 -4.01 22.73
CA GLU A 108 33.20 -2.68 23.01
C GLU A 108 33.67 -1.89 21.75
N LYS A 109 33.29 -2.32 20.54
CA LYS A 109 33.63 -1.62 19.30
C LYS A 109 32.66 -0.46 19.10
N TYR A 110 33.18 0.76 19.08
CA TYR A 110 32.43 1.95 18.73
C TYR A 110 31.97 1.89 17.26
N GLY A 111 30.65 1.93 17.02
CA GLY A 111 30.08 2.03 15.67
C GLY A 111 28.79 1.21 15.45
N VAL A 112 28.17 1.41 14.30
CA VAL A 112 26.98 0.64 13.86
C VAL A 112 27.42 -0.74 13.40
N ARG A 113 26.84 -1.80 13.97
CA ARG A 113 27.10 -3.19 13.58
C ARG A 113 26.17 -3.60 12.45
N LEU A 114 26.72 -3.74 11.25
CA LEU A 114 26.01 -4.39 10.14
C LEU A 114 25.83 -5.89 10.44
N PRO A 115 24.73 -6.51 9.97
CA PRO A 115 24.64 -7.95 9.88
C PRO A 115 25.81 -8.55 9.07
N PRO A 116 26.03 -9.87 9.14
CA PRO A 116 26.97 -10.54 8.24
C PRO A 116 26.74 -10.15 6.77
N GLU A 117 27.80 -10.10 5.97
CA GLU A 117 27.75 -9.66 4.56
C GLU A 117 26.69 -10.40 3.73
N LYS A 118 26.52 -11.72 3.97
CA LYS A 118 25.45 -12.54 3.37
C LYS A 118 24.02 -12.09 3.66
N TYR A 119 23.80 -11.34 4.73
CA TYR A 119 22.52 -10.75 5.12
C TYR A 119 22.50 -9.23 4.91
N THR A 120 23.49 -8.69 4.19
CA THR A 120 23.63 -7.27 3.90
C THR A 120 23.44 -7.04 2.40
N LEU A 121 22.57 -6.08 2.05
CA LEU A 121 22.30 -5.68 0.67
C LEU A 121 23.39 -4.72 0.13
N THR A 122 24.66 -5.05 0.31
CA THR A 122 25.82 -4.27 -0.18
C THR A 122 26.35 -4.76 -1.53
N GLY A 123 26.02 -5.98 -1.93
CA GLY A 123 26.40 -6.55 -3.21
C GLY A 123 25.51 -6.05 -4.36
N VAL A 124 26.08 -6.01 -5.57
CA VAL A 124 25.32 -5.72 -6.79
C VAL A 124 24.35 -6.88 -7.05
N ASN A 125 23.04 -6.67 -6.84
CA ASN A 125 21.98 -7.67 -7.02
C ASN A 125 21.43 -7.73 -8.45
N PHE A 126 22.21 -7.29 -9.44
CA PHE A 126 21.81 -7.33 -10.85
C PHE A 126 23.04 -7.49 -11.73
N HIS A 127 22.95 -8.36 -12.73
CA HIS A 127 23.90 -8.40 -13.84
C HIS A 127 23.19 -7.86 -15.07
N ILE A 128 23.53 -6.63 -15.46
CA ILE A 128 23.19 -6.15 -16.80
C ILE A 128 24.11 -6.90 -17.75
N VAL A 129 23.60 -7.95 -18.40
CA VAL A 129 24.27 -8.54 -19.56
C VAL A 129 24.15 -7.50 -20.68
N PRO A 130 25.24 -6.85 -21.11
CA PRO A 130 25.15 -5.95 -22.24
C PRO A 130 24.86 -6.81 -23.48
N GLU A 131 23.66 -6.69 -24.04
CA GLU A 131 23.38 -7.19 -25.39
C GLU A 131 24.38 -6.49 -26.31
N GLN A 132 25.40 -7.22 -26.77
CA GLN A 132 26.27 -6.72 -27.83
C GLN A 132 25.36 -6.55 -29.04
N ARG A 133 24.92 -5.31 -29.30
CA ARG A 133 24.36 -4.92 -30.59
C ARG A 133 25.44 -5.25 -31.61
N THR A 134 25.31 -6.41 -32.25
CA THR A 134 26.07 -6.81 -33.42
C THR A 134 25.71 -5.81 -34.51
N GLN A 135 26.45 -4.70 -34.55
CA GLN A 135 26.45 -3.81 -35.69
C GLN A 135 27.10 -4.57 -36.83
N SER A 136 26.26 -5.04 -37.75
CA SER A 136 26.63 -5.48 -39.07
C SER A 136 27.21 -4.29 -39.84
N SER A 137 28.53 -4.15 -39.82
CA SER A 137 29.26 -3.29 -40.76
C SER A 137 30.40 -4.09 -41.39
N GLY A 138 30.30 -4.28 -42.70
CA GLY A 138 31.12 -5.19 -43.49
C GLY A 138 32.59 -4.79 -43.67
N ALA A 139 33.36 -5.82 -44.05
CA ALA A 139 34.57 -5.83 -44.85
C ALA A 139 35.58 -4.66 -44.72
N SER A 140 36.76 -4.94 -44.17
CA SER A 140 38.01 -5.06 -44.95
C SER A 140 39.25 -5.33 -44.07
N GLY A 141 40.13 -6.21 -44.54
CA GLY A 141 41.57 -5.95 -44.54
C GLY A 141 42.46 -6.35 -43.35
N SER A 142 43.20 -7.45 -43.56
CA SER A 142 44.61 -7.70 -43.19
C SER A 142 45.04 -8.02 -41.74
N LYS A 143 45.47 -9.29 -41.58
CA LYS A 143 46.45 -9.86 -40.61
C LYS A 143 47.82 -9.16 -40.71
N PRO A 144 48.79 -9.30 -39.76
CA PRO A 144 49.32 -10.60 -39.31
C PRO A 144 49.85 -10.76 -37.85
N ALA A 145 50.26 -12.01 -37.61
CA ALA A 145 50.78 -12.77 -36.47
C ALA A 145 51.84 -12.19 -35.51
N THR A 146 51.76 -12.60 -34.23
CA THR A 146 52.79 -13.24 -33.33
C THR A 146 52.14 -13.35 -31.93
N GLY A 147 52.18 -14.40 -31.11
CA GLY A 147 53.08 -15.52 -30.91
C GLY A 147 53.66 -15.43 -29.48
N ASN A 148 53.03 -16.01 -28.45
CA ASN A 148 53.76 -16.64 -27.35
C ASN A 148 52.88 -17.58 -26.49
N ALA A 149 53.47 -18.72 -26.16
CA ALA A 149 52.97 -19.76 -25.29
C ALA A 149 53.23 -19.42 -23.81
N GLY A 150 52.40 -19.98 -22.92
CA GLY A 150 52.57 -19.87 -21.47
C GLY A 150 51.63 -20.82 -20.72
N THR A 151 52.03 -22.08 -20.68
CA THR A 151 51.69 -23.06 -19.62
C THR A 151 52.06 -22.45 -18.23
N ASN A 152 51.50 -22.80 -17.06
CA ASN A 152 51.05 -24.07 -16.52
C ASN A 152 50.28 -23.83 -15.20
N ALA A 153 49.55 -24.88 -14.80
CA ALA A 153 48.92 -25.27 -13.52
C ALA A 153 49.81 -25.13 -12.25
N PRO A 154 49.37 -25.47 -11.01
CA PRO A 154 48.15 -26.20 -10.59
C PRO A 154 47.10 -25.43 -9.77
#